data_AF-U1FD06-F1
#
_entry.id   AF-U1FD06-F1
#
_cell.length_a   1.000
_cell.length_b   1.000
_cell.length_c   1.000
_cell.angle_alpha   90.00
_cell.angle_beta   90.00
_cell.angle_gamma   90.00
#
_symmetry.space_group_name_H-M   'P 1'
#
loop_
_entity.id
_entity.type
_entity.pdbx_description
1 polymer ?
#
loop_
_entity_poly.entity_id
_entity_poly.type
_entity_poly.pdbx_seq_one_letter_code
_entity_poly.pdbx_strand_id
1 'polypeptide(L)'
;MLREPENVLLKVRDSALTDIPSGLPGAPKGYVLPLTQKSGLLWPGWETFDVKRNGFSEVKINVRDVKGPGTVNLFSQGTLGDVRSLLDGDSTTLPGTITVKQPTHEHANWVFNKPGVYTMTVQASAEKDGKAFQSKPHTYTWVVGDKTELPAPWGTAAAPETAKPSPSPTDGTRPSPAPTTRPSQDSAPEPSTEPTAKRDSDKKPGTDGKSNGGAKPGADKKPADKKNPCSKKLVLDHGHSDVFRVGSADRNGLNL
;
A
#
# COMPACT_ATOMS: atom_id res chain seq x y z
N MET A 1 3.97 -12.26 -4.00
CA MET A 1 5.06 -12.62 -4.94
C MET A 1 5.95 -11.40 -5.11
N LEU A 2 7.27 -11.54 -5.11
CA LEU A 2 8.19 -10.41 -5.32
C LEU A 2 8.28 -10.07 -6.81
N ARG A 3 8.29 -8.78 -7.14
CA ARG A 3 8.37 -8.25 -8.51
C ARG A 3 9.40 -7.13 -8.54
N GLU A 4 10.15 -7.04 -9.64
CA GLU A 4 10.96 -5.84 -9.90
C GLU A 4 10.03 -4.62 -10.03
N PRO A 5 10.40 -3.46 -9.45
CA PRO A 5 9.66 -2.21 -9.60
C PRO A 5 9.34 -1.86 -11.06
N GLU A 6 10.27 -2.11 -11.98
CA GLU A 6 10.12 -1.83 -13.41
C GLU A 6 9.08 -2.71 -14.11
N ASN A 7 8.59 -3.76 -13.43
CA ASN A 7 7.50 -4.61 -13.90
C ASN A 7 6.16 -4.25 -13.26
N VAL A 8 6.09 -3.21 -12.42
CA VAL A 8 4.88 -2.76 -11.75
C VAL A 8 4.61 -1.30 -12.10
N LEU A 9 3.40 -1.02 -12.57
CA LEU A 9 2.88 0.34 -12.71
C LEU A 9 1.88 0.59 -11.59
N LEU A 10 2.06 1.69 -10.87
CA LEU A 10 1.21 2.10 -9.77
C LEU A 10 0.18 3.12 -10.28
N LYS A 11 -1.06 2.72 -10.44
CA LYS A 11 -2.14 3.57 -10.95
C LYS A 11 -2.90 4.19 -9.78
N VAL A 12 -2.92 5.52 -9.74
CA VAL A 12 -3.69 6.32 -8.80
C VAL A 12 -4.96 6.79 -9.50
N ARG A 13 -6.12 6.30 -9.06
CA ARG A 13 -7.42 6.54 -9.70
C ARG A 13 -8.01 7.92 -9.36
N ASP A 14 -9.00 8.38 -10.13
CA ASP A 14 -9.72 9.64 -9.85
C ASP A 14 -10.48 9.60 -8.53
N SER A 15 -10.81 8.41 -8.01
CA SER A 15 -11.38 8.23 -6.67
C SER A 15 -10.47 8.66 -5.52
N ALA A 16 -9.19 8.94 -5.79
CA ALA A 16 -8.24 9.53 -4.85
C ALA A 16 -8.25 11.08 -4.87
N LEU A 17 -8.84 11.71 -5.90
CA LEU A 17 -8.88 13.17 -6.02
C LEU A 17 -9.83 13.77 -4.98
N THR A 18 -9.30 14.64 -4.13
CA THR A 18 -10.06 15.31 -3.08
C THR A 18 -9.54 16.72 -2.83
N ASP A 19 -10.39 17.56 -2.25
CA ASP A 19 -9.93 18.79 -1.63
C ASP A 19 -9.16 18.46 -0.35
N ILE A 20 -8.11 19.23 -0.07
CA ILE A 20 -7.15 19.02 1.00
C ILE A 20 -7.19 20.27 1.89
N PRO A 21 -7.46 20.10 3.21
CA PRO A 21 -7.46 21.21 4.16
C PRO A 21 -6.19 22.08 4.09
N SER A 22 -6.36 23.38 4.31
CA SER A 22 -5.23 24.32 4.39
C SER A 22 -4.22 23.88 5.45
N GLY A 23 -2.93 24.06 5.16
CA GLY A 23 -1.84 23.67 6.05
C GLY A 23 -1.39 22.21 5.90
N LEU A 24 -2.12 21.36 5.17
CA LEU A 24 -1.66 20.01 4.84
C LEU A 24 -0.84 19.98 3.54
N PRO A 25 0.18 19.11 3.43
CA PRO A 25 0.95 18.95 2.21
C PRO A 25 0.06 18.62 1.00
N GLY A 26 0.26 19.33 -0.11
CA GLY A 26 -0.51 19.16 -1.34
C GLY A 26 -1.84 19.93 -1.40
N ALA A 27 -2.19 20.72 -0.38
CA ALA A 27 -3.32 21.64 -0.44
C ALA A 27 -3.26 22.59 -1.67
N PRO A 28 -4.41 23.02 -2.22
CA PRO A 28 -5.78 22.81 -1.73
C PRO A 28 -6.49 21.57 -2.30
N LYS A 29 -5.88 20.86 -3.26
CA LYS A 29 -6.51 19.73 -3.96
C LYS A 29 -5.44 18.80 -4.54
N GLY A 30 -5.67 17.49 -4.46
CA GLY A 30 -4.73 16.50 -5.00
C GLY A 30 -5.29 15.08 -4.94
N TYR A 31 -4.55 14.14 -5.53
CA TYR A 31 -4.82 12.71 -5.44
C TYR A 31 -4.18 12.17 -4.17
N VAL A 32 -4.99 11.86 -3.17
CA VAL A 32 -4.53 11.44 -1.83
C VAL A 32 -4.65 9.93 -1.69
N LEU A 33 -3.52 9.27 -1.41
CA LEU A 33 -3.48 7.90 -0.91
C LEU A 33 -3.25 7.99 0.61
N PRO A 34 -4.30 7.73 1.41
CA PRO A 34 -4.26 8.03 2.84
C PRO A 34 -3.44 7.02 3.67
N LEU A 35 -2.95 7.48 4.83
CA LEU A 35 -2.26 6.66 5.83
C LEU A 35 -3.10 5.46 6.28
N THR A 36 -4.42 5.63 6.42
CA THR A 36 -5.35 4.54 6.70
C THR A 36 -5.86 3.95 5.40
N GLN A 37 -5.84 2.63 5.26
CA GLN A 37 -6.29 1.96 4.05
C GLN A 37 -7.72 2.35 3.67
N LYS A 38 -7.91 2.77 2.41
CA LYS A 38 -9.22 3.03 1.81
C LYS A 38 -9.46 2.02 0.68
N SER A 39 -10.62 1.35 0.72
CA SER A 39 -11.00 0.40 -0.32
C SER A 39 -11.01 1.06 -1.70
N GLY A 40 -10.52 0.32 -2.71
CA GLY A 40 -10.42 0.79 -4.09
C GLY A 40 -9.23 1.74 -4.38
N LEU A 41 -8.46 2.14 -3.37
CA LEU A 41 -7.23 2.91 -3.53
C LEU A 41 -6.00 2.07 -3.26
N LEU A 42 -4.87 2.48 -3.83
CA LEU A 42 -3.55 2.00 -3.44
C LEU A 42 -3.30 2.39 -1.99
N TRP A 43 -2.67 1.49 -1.24
CA TRP A 43 -2.17 1.76 0.10
C TRP A 43 -0.66 1.56 0.13
N PRO A 44 0.10 2.53 -0.39
CA PRO A 44 1.55 2.44 -0.56
C PRO A 44 2.30 2.65 0.76
N GLY A 45 3.34 1.84 0.96
CA GLY A 45 4.22 1.89 2.11
C GLY A 45 5.57 1.26 1.79
N TRP A 46 6.28 0.84 2.84
CA TRP A 46 7.54 0.13 2.72
C TRP A 46 7.66 -0.97 3.77
N GLU A 47 8.48 -1.97 3.44
CA GLU A 47 8.80 -3.09 4.31
C GLU A 47 10.30 -3.35 4.27
N THR A 48 10.89 -3.59 5.45
CA THR A 48 12.35 -3.73 5.59
C THR A 48 12.80 -4.89 6.47
N PHE A 49 11.93 -5.81 6.90
CA PHE A 49 12.27 -6.90 7.82
C PHE A 49 13.36 -7.85 7.29
N ASP A 50 13.40 -8.15 5.98
CA ASP A 50 14.40 -9.07 5.41
C ASP A 50 15.85 -8.52 5.52
N VAL A 51 16.05 -7.23 5.78
CA VAL A 51 17.40 -6.66 5.96
C VAL A 51 18.12 -7.24 7.18
N LYS A 52 17.37 -7.76 8.16
CA LYS A 52 17.92 -8.45 9.34
C LYS A 52 18.70 -9.71 8.97
N ARG A 53 18.36 -10.38 7.87
CA ARG A 53 19.04 -11.61 7.43
C ARG A 53 20.53 -11.39 7.15
N ASN A 54 20.90 -10.22 6.63
CA ASN A 54 22.30 -9.82 6.44
C ASN A 54 22.81 -8.92 7.57
N GLY A 55 22.05 -8.73 8.65
CA GLY A 55 22.46 -8.01 9.85
C GLY A 55 22.42 -6.48 9.72
N PHE A 56 21.62 -5.92 8.82
CA PHE A 56 21.36 -4.48 8.80
C PHE A 56 20.29 -4.14 9.86
N SER A 57 20.55 -3.11 10.67
CA SER A 57 19.60 -2.58 11.66
C SER A 57 18.90 -1.31 11.20
N GLU A 58 19.64 -0.44 10.49
CA GLU A 58 19.12 0.78 9.88
C GLU A 58 19.32 0.71 8.37
N VAL A 59 18.30 1.14 7.63
CA VAL A 59 18.38 1.29 6.17
C VAL A 59 17.77 2.63 5.75
N LYS A 60 18.22 3.14 4.62
CA LYS A 60 17.71 4.36 4.01
C LYS A 60 17.09 4.05 2.67
N ILE A 61 15.89 4.56 2.43
CA ILE A 61 15.23 4.54 1.13
C ILE A 61 15.43 5.92 0.52
N ASN A 62 16.28 6.01 -0.50
CA ASN A 62 16.65 7.29 -1.11
C ASN A 62 15.86 7.48 -2.40
N VAL A 63 14.83 8.34 -2.38
CA VAL A 63 14.17 8.80 -3.60
C VAL A 63 15.02 9.93 -4.17
N ARG A 64 15.84 9.61 -5.17
CA ARG A 64 16.86 10.52 -5.72
C ARG A 64 16.31 11.53 -6.70
N ASP A 65 15.29 11.14 -7.44
CA ASP A 65 14.72 11.94 -8.50
C ASP A 65 13.23 11.64 -8.62
N VAL A 66 12.45 12.68 -8.89
CA VAL A 66 11.02 12.60 -9.19
C VAL A 66 10.77 13.44 -10.44
N LYS A 67 10.41 12.77 -11.54
CA LYS A 67 9.98 13.44 -12.77
C LYS A 67 8.47 13.28 -12.91
N GLY A 68 7.80 14.35 -13.31
CA GLY A 68 6.36 14.35 -13.53
C GLY A 68 5.81 15.78 -13.62
N PRO A 69 4.50 15.94 -13.87
CA PRO A 69 3.90 17.24 -14.12
C PRO A 69 3.77 18.13 -12.87
N GLY A 70 3.94 17.57 -11.68
CA GLY A 70 3.68 18.23 -10.41
C GLY A 70 4.53 17.73 -9.25
N THR A 71 4.12 18.09 -8.03
CA THR A 71 4.79 17.69 -6.79
C THR A 71 4.22 16.40 -6.26
N VAL A 72 5.07 15.65 -5.55
CA VAL A 72 4.67 14.48 -4.77
C VAL A 72 5.02 14.72 -3.32
N ASN A 73 4.02 14.66 -2.45
CA ASN A 73 4.21 14.78 -1.02
C ASN A 73 4.13 13.40 -0.35
N LEU A 74 5.00 13.20 0.64
CA LEU A 74 5.09 11.99 1.46
C LEU A 74 5.21 12.39 2.93
N PHE A 75 4.26 11.99 3.75
CA PHE A 75 4.24 12.35 5.17
C PHE A 75 3.40 11.36 5.98
N SER A 76 3.59 11.35 7.30
CA SER A 76 2.75 10.63 8.24
C SER A 76 1.91 11.63 9.05
N GLN A 77 1.08 11.13 9.96
CA GLN A 77 0.29 11.97 10.86
C GLN A 77 0.62 11.64 12.32
N GLY A 78 0.72 12.69 13.13
CA GLY A 78 0.77 12.57 14.58
C GLY A 78 -0.58 12.14 15.16
N THR A 79 -0.59 11.83 16.45
CA THR A 79 -1.78 11.35 17.16
C THR A 79 -2.92 12.36 17.20
N LEU A 80 -2.61 13.65 17.07
CA LEU A 80 -3.58 14.75 17.05
C LEU A 80 -3.94 15.18 15.62
N GLY A 81 -3.48 14.45 14.60
CA GLY A 81 -3.73 14.74 13.19
C GLY A 81 -2.75 15.74 12.57
N ASP A 82 -1.75 16.19 13.33
CA ASP A 82 -0.65 17.05 12.87
C ASP A 82 0.22 16.33 11.82
N VAL A 83 0.87 17.12 10.96
CA VAL A 83 1.74 16.60 9.89
C VAL A 83 3.07 16.17 10.50
N ARG A 84 3.44 14.91 10.26
CA ARG A 84 4.75 14.37 10.62
C ARG A 84 5.59 14.15 9.37
N SER A 85 6.75 14.81 9.31
CA SER A 85 7.73 14.54 8.25
C SER A 85 8.22 13.09 8.29
N LEU A 86 8.38 12.49 7.12
CA LEU A 86 9.00 11.18 6.92
C LEU A 86 10.36 11.29 6.21
N LEU A 87 10.65 12.44 5.59
CA LEU A 87 11.90 12.66 4.91
C LEU A 87 12.88 13.33 5.88
N ASP A 88 14.16 12.94 5.76
CA ASP A 88 15.27 13.61 6.43
C ASP A 88 15.21 15.13 6.15
N GLY A 89 15.50 15.95 7.16
CA GLY A 89 15.46 17.41 7.05
C GLY A 89 14.04 18.02 7.15
N ASP A 90 13.12 17.33 7.82
CA ASP A 90 11.76 17.81 8.12
C ASP A 90 10.91 18.18 6.88
N SER A 91 11.23 17.59 5.72
CA SER A 91 10.50 17.81 4.46
C SER A 91 9.35 16.82 4.26
N THR A 92 8.27 17.29 3.67
CA THR A 92 7.15 16.43 3.21
C THR A 92 7.08 16.32 1.70
N THR A 93 8.05 16.87 0.96
CA THR A 93 8.05 16.91 -0.51
C THR A 93 9.21 16.09 -1.06
N LEU A 94 8.91 15.16 -1.95
CA LEU A 94 9.92 14.36 -2.66
C LEU A 94 10.57 15.20 -3.79
N PRO A 95 11.84 14.91 -4.17
CA PRO A 95 12.72 13.82 -3.72
C PRO A 95 13.25 13.99 -2.28
N GLY A 96 13.74 12.89 -1.69
CA GLY A 96 14.25 12.88 -0.31
C GLY A 96 14.63 11.49 0.17
N THR A 97 15.16 11.42 1.39
CA THR A 97 15.57 10.16 2.04
C THR A 97 14.64 9.82 3.19
N ILE A 98 14.14 8.59 3.20
CA ILE A 98 13.42 8.01 4.34
C ILE A 98 14.43 7.17 5.13
N THR A 99 14.72 7.57 6.37
CA THR A 99 15.59 6.80 7.26
C THR A 99 14.78 5.86 8.14
N VAL A 100 14.94 4.55 7.90
CA VAL A 100 14.25 3.49 8.66
C VAL A 100 15.20 2.98 9.75
N LYS A 101 15.06 3.57 10.96
CA LYS A 101 15.94 3.33 12.11
C LYS A 101 15.92 1.90 12.64
N GLN A 102 14.81 1.21 12.47
CA GLN A 102 14.65 -0.20 12.82
C GLN A 102 13.78 -0.88 11.77
N PRO A 103 14.02 -2.17 11.44
CA PRO A 103 13.27 -2.83 10.38
C PRO A 103 11.77 -2.87 10.70
N THR A 104 10.95 -2.42 9.76
CA THR A 104 9.54 -2.11 9.99
C THR A 104 8.69 -2.40 8.75
N HIS A 105 7.39 -2.35 8.96
CA HIS A 105 6.34 -2.28 7.95
C HIS A 105 5.56 -1.00 8.21
N GLU A 106 5.58 -0.05 7.29
CA GLU A 106 4.93 1.26 7.49
C GLU A 106 4.27 1.78 6.21
N HIS A 107 3.13 2.44 6.37
CA HIS A 107 2.41 3.15 5.32
C HIS A 107 2.43 4.65 5.59
N ALA A 108 2.13 5.44 4.57
CA ALA A 108 2.19 6.89 4.65
C ALA A 108 1.06 7.55 3.86
N ASN A 109 0.85 8.85 4.09
CA ASN A 109 0.09 9.69 3.18
C ASN A 109 0.94 10.03 1.96
N TRP A 110 0.38 9.78 0.78
CA TRP A 110 0.95 10.24 -0.49
C TRP A 110 0.00 11.21 -1.15
N VAL A 111 0.52 12.31 -1.69
CA VAL A 111 -0.29 13.28 -2.43
C VAL A 111 0.39 13.63 -3.74
N PHE A 112 -0.34 13.46 -4.85
CA PHE A 112 0.06 13.96 -6.16
C PHE A 112 -0.83 15.16 -6.50
N ASN A 113 -0.24 16.33 -6.72
CA ASN A 113 -1.04 17.55 -6.95
C ASN A 113 -1.56 17.70 -8.39
N LYS A 114 -1.10 16.87 -9.34
CA LYS A 114 -1.53 16.88 -10.74
C LYS A 114 -1.68 15.47 -11.30
N PRO A 115 -2.59 15.24 -12.26
CA PRO A 115 -2.62 14.00 -13.03
C PRO A 115 -1.44 13.92 -13.99
N GLY A 116 -1.04 12.71 -14.35
CA GLY A 116 0.02 12.43 -15.31
C GLY A 116 0.93 11.28 -14.90
N VAL A 117 1.95 11.03 -15.72
CA VAL A 117 2.95 10.00 -15.46
C VAL A 117 4.06 10.57 -14.60
N TYR A 118 4.37 9.89 -13.50
CA TYR A 118 5.51 10.19 -12.65
C TYR A 118 6.50 9.03 -12.66
N THR A 119 7.79 9.34 -12.70
CA THR A 119 8.85 8.35 -12.50
C THR A 119 9.71 8.74 -11.30
N MET A 120 9.95 7.80 -10.40
CA MET A 120 10.82 8.00 -9.23
C MET A 120 12.02 7.09 -9.32
N THR A 121 13.23 7.64 -9.21
CA THR A 121 14.46 6.84 -9.10
C THR A 121 14.77 6.61 -7.63
N VAL A 122 14.75 5.35 -7.19
CA VAL A 122 14.90 5.00 -5.77
C VAL A 122 16.07 4.04 -5.58
N GLN A 123 16.87 4.24 -4.53
CA GLN A 123 17.96 3.34 -4.16
C GLN A 123 17.98 3.13 -2.65
N ALA A 124 18.11 1.88 -2.21
CA ALA A 124 18.35 1.58 -0.80
C ALA A 124 19.84 1.74 -0.47
N SER A 125 20.14 2.25 0.73
CA SER A 125 21.48 2.24 1.30
C SER A 125 21.47 1.83 2.77
N ALA A 126 22.58 1.26 3.23
CA ALA A 126 22.76 0.87 4.63
C ALA A 126 24.25 0.94 4.98
N GLU A 127 24.55 1.03 6.27
CA GLU A 127 25.90 0.88 6.80
C GLU A 127 25.92 -0.29 7.77
N LYS A 128 26.98 -1.09 7.70
CA LYS A 128 27.21 -2.20 8.62
C LYS A 128 28.71 -2.41 8.79
N ASP A 129 29.16 -2.53 10.03
CA ASP A 129 30.56 -2.78 10.39
C ASP A 129 31.54 -1.78 9.73
N GLY A 130 31.15 -0.50 9.64
CA GLY A 130 31.94 0.56 9.00
C GLY A 130 31.97 0.49 7.46
N LYS A 131 31.18 -0.40 6.85
CA LYS A 131 31.08 -0.55 5.40
C LYS A 131 29.73 -0.07 4.89
N ALA A 132 29.76 0.70 3.80
CA ALA A 132 28.57 1.14 3.08
C ALA A 132 28.08 0.07 2.09
N PHE A 133 26.75 -0.07 2.01
CA PHE A 133 26.04 -0.96 1.09
C PHE A 133 24.99 -0.17 0.34
N GLN A 134 24.79 -0.50 -0.93
CA GLN A 134 23.77 0.10 -1.78
C GLN A 134 23.12 -0.96 -2.66
N SER A 135 21.82 -0.83 -2.89
CA SER A 135 21.13 -1.57 -3.95
C SER A 135 21.45 -0.97 -5.33
N LYS A 136 21.00 -1.64 -6.39
CA LYS A 136 20.84 -0.95 -7.68
C LYS A 136 19.74 0.12 -7.56
N PRO A 137 19.83 1.23 -8.30
CA PRO A 137 18.71 2.14 -8.42
C PRO A 137 17.59 1.47 -9.23
N HIS A 138 16.35 1.65 -8.79
CA HIS A 138 15.16 1.20 -9.49
C HIS A 138 14.27 2.37 -9.88
N THR A 139 13.57 2.23 -11.00
CA THR A 139 12.60 3.22 -11.49
C THR A 139 11.18 2.75 -11.18
N TYR A 140 10.46 3.56 -10.42
CA TYR A 140 9.06 3.35 -10.09
C TYR A 140 8.19 4.23 -10.99
N THR A 141 7.23 3.62 -11.67
CA THR A 141 6.30 4.33 -12.54
C THR A 141 4.93 4.45 -11.88
N TRP A 142 4.49 5.69 -11.69
CA TRP A 142 3.16 6.02 -11.21
C TRP A 142 2.36 6.68 -12.33
N VAL A 143 1.10 6.31 -12.47
CA VAL A 143 0.15 6.97 -13.38
C VAL A 143 -0.99 7.52 -12.55
N VAL A 144 -1.16 8.84 -12.58
CA VAL A 144 -2.12 9.54 -11.74
C VAL A 144 -3.26 10.08 -12.57
N GLY A 145 -4.48 9.73 -12.19
CA GLY A 145 -5.72 10.13 -12.85
C GLY A 145 -6.14 9.15 -13.93
N ASP A 146 -7.43 8.86 -14.03
CA ASP A 146 -7.97 7.78 -14.87
C ASP A 146 -7.81 8.07 -16.36
N LYS A 147 -7.85 9.36 -16.73
CA LYS A 147 -7.62 9.84 -18.11
C LYS A 147 -6.16 9.86 -18.54
N THR A 148 -5.21 9.63 -17.63
CA THR A 148 -3.79 9.57 -18.01
C THR A 148 -3.49 8.23 -18.68
N GLU A 149 -2.99 8.31 -19.90
CA GLU A 149 -2.55 7.17 -20.69
C GLU A 149 -1.43 6.40 -19.98
N LEU A 150 -1.50 5.07 -20.06
CA LEU A 150 -0.44 4.23 -19.54
C LEU A 150 0.76 4.32 -20.51
N PRO A 151 1.98 4.58 -20.02
CA PRO A 151 3.16 4.54 -20.86
C PRO A 151 3.42 3.10 -21.36
N ALA A 152 4.10 2.98 -22.49
CA ALA A 152 4.63 1.69 -22.91
C ALA A 152 5.60 1.11 -21.84
N PRO A 153 5.64 -0.21 -21.62
CA PRO A 153 4.86 -1.26 -22.29
C PRO A 153 3.51 -1.58 -21.61
N TRP A 154 3.02 -0.76 -20.68
CA TRP A 154 1.77 -1.03 -19.95
C TRP A 154 0.51 -0.63 -20.71
N GLY A 155 0.63 0.21 -21.74
CA GLY A 155 -0.45 0.48 -22.68
C GLY A 155 0.04 1.17 -23.95
N THR A 156 -0.51 0.75 -25.07
CA THR A 156 -1.18 1.66 -26.00
C THR A 156 -2.64 1.54 -25.60
N ALA A 157 -3.28 2.60 -25.12
CA ALA A 157 -4.70 2.50 -24.79
C ALA A 157 -5.44 2.04 -26.05
N ALA A 158 -6.17 0.91 -25.96
CA ALA A 158 -7.20 0.63 -26.94
C ALA A 158 -8.16 1.84 -26.87
N ALA A 159 -8.38 2.49 -28.02
CA ALA A 159 -9.39 3.53 -28.16
C ALA A 159 -10.70 3.04 -27.52
N PRO A 160 -11.48 3.92 -26.87
CA PRO A 160 -12.76 3.51 -26.31
C PRO A 160 -13.55 2.83 -27.43
N GLU A 161 -13.92 1.56 -27.24
CA GLU A 161 -14.88 0.90 -28.11
C GLU A 161 -16.08 1.83 -28.17
N THR A 162 -16.30 2.41 -29.35
CA THR A 162 -17.51 3.15 -29.66
C THR A 162 -18.66 2.22 -29.33
N ALA A 163 -19.45 2.59 -28.32
CA ALA A 163 -20.63 1.85 -27.92
C ALA A 163 -21.47 1.61 -29.18
N LYS A 164 -21.51 0.35 -29.62
CA LYS A 164 -22.43 -0.09 -30.67
C LYS A 164 -23.85 0.27 -30.20
N PRO A 165 -24.66 0.97 -31.00
CA PRO A 165 -26.00 1.35 -30.56
C PRO A 165 -26.81 0.07 -30.28
N SER A 166 -27.29 -0.06 -29.05
CA SER A 166 -28.26 -1.09 -28.69
C SER A 166 -29.55 -0.83 -29.46
N PRO A 167 -30.18 -1.85 -30.09
CA PRO A 167 -31.47 -1.66 -30.74
C PRO A 167 -32.53 -1.34 -29.68
N SER A 168 -33.37 -0.34 -29.98
CA SER A 168 -34.57 0.02 -29.20
C SER A 168 -35.58 -1.15 -29.18
N PRO A 169 -36.32 -1.37 -28.08
CA PRO A 169 -37.46 -2.27 -28.10
C PRO A 169 -38.69 -1.55 -28.66
N THR A 170 -39.31 -2.13 -29.67
CA THR A 170 -40.61 -1.71 -30.22
C THR A 170 -41.75 -2.54 -29.61
N ASP A 171 -42.79 -1.81 -29.24
CA ASP A 171 -44.21 -2.15 -29.02
C ASP A 171 -44.65 -3.17 -27.95
N GLY A 172 -45.33 -2.60 -26.94
CA GLY A 172 -46.79 -2.69 -26.88
C GLY A 172 -47.40 -3.97 -26.30
N THR A 173 -47.94 -3.88 -25.08
CA THR A 173 -49.34 -4.24 -24.75
C THR A 173 -49.67 -3.81 -23.31
N ARG A 174 -50.72 -3.01 -23.18
CA ARG A 174 -51.43 -2.65 -21.93
C ARG A 174 -52.54 -3.69 -21.68
N PRO A 175 -52.85 -4.04 -20.42
CA PRO A 175 -54.16 -3.68 -19.88
C PRO A 175 -54.09 -3.03 -18.48
N SER A 176 -55.17 -2.30 -18.15
CA SER A 176 -55.44 -1.48 -16.95
C SER A 176 -56.39 -2.23 -15.98
N PRO A 177 -56.88 -1.61 -14.89
CA PRO A 177 -56.27 -1.42 -13.56
C PRO A 177 -56.91 -2.29 -12.44
N ALA A 178 -56.46 -2.04 -11.21
CA ALA A 178 -56.64 -2.74 -9.91
C ALA A 178 -58.07 -3.07 -9.41
N PRO A 179 -58.17 -3.76 -8.26
CA PRO A 179 -58.62 -3.02 -7.08
C PRO A 179 -57.79 -3.24 -5.79
N THR A 180 -57.96 -2.23 -4.94
CA THR A 180 -57.47 -1.92 -3.60
C THR A 180 -57.70 -2.98 -2.52
N THR A 181 -56.69 -3.19 -1.66
CA THR A 181 -56.86 -3.35 -0.20
C THR A 181 -55.65 -2.77 0.54
N ARG A 182 -55.92 -1.88 1.51
CA ARG A 182 -54.99 -1.28 2.50
C ARG A 182 -55.38 -1.87 3.89
N PRO A 183 -54.69 -1.50 4.99
CA PRO A 183 -53.41 -2.00 5.51
C PRO A 183 -53.61 -2.91 6.74
N SER A 184 -52.53 -3.51 7.25
CA SER A 184 -52.45 -3.83 8.68
C SER A 184 -51.08 -3.39 9.21
N GLN A 185 -51.13 -2.36 10.06
CA GLN A 185 -50.09 -2.00 11.03
C GLN A 185 -50.44 -2.72 12.34
N ASP A 186 -49.46 -3.41 12.93
CA ASP A 186 -49.11 -3.50 14.36
C ASP A 186 -48.11 -4.67 14.49
N SER A 187 -47.00 -4.62 15.23
CA SER A 187 -46.74 -3.92 16.48
C SER A 187 -45.25 -3.55 16.61
N ALA A 188 -44.98 -2.48 17.36
CA ALA A 188 -43.68 -2.20 18.00
C ALA A 188 -43.79 -2.51 19.52
N PRO A 189 -42.80 -2.19 20.39
CA PRO A 189 -41.77 -3.11 20.89
C PRO A 189 -41.78 -3.25 22.44
N GLU A 190 -40.68 -3.83 22.99
CA GLU A 190 -40.10 -3.71 24.36
C GLU A 190 -40.02 -5.03 25.18
N PRO A 191 -39.20 -5.10 26.27
CA PRO A 191 -37.74 -4.96 26.35
C PRO A 191 -37.13 -6.09 27.24
N SER A 192 -35.97 -5.84 27.89
CA SER A 192 -35.33 -6.62 28.99
C SER A 192 -34.21 -7.56 28.53
N THR A 193 -32.99 -7.62 29.08
CA THR A 193 -32.31 -6.94 30.20
C THR A 193 -30.83 -7.33 30.11
N GLU A 194 -29.95 -6.40 30.48
CA GLU A 194 -28.55 -6.63 30.85
C GLU A 194 -28.45 -7.63 32.03
N PRO A 195 -27.29 -8.29 32.25
CA PRO A 195 -26.46 -7.78 33.32
C PRO A 195 -24.95 -7.80 33.05
N THR A 196 -24.33 -6.78 33.62
CA THR A 196 -22.90 -6.58 33.84
C THR A 196 -22.33 -7.53 34.91
N ALA A 197 -21.07 -7.95 34.75
CA ALA A 197 -20.16 -8.20 35.87
C ALA A 197 -18.69 -8.12 35.44
N LYS A 198 -17.91 -7.38 36.22
CA LYS A 198 -16.48 -7.06 36.09
C LYS A 198 -15.61 -8.11 36.81
N ARG A 199 -14.33 -8.20 36.41
CA ARG A 199 -13.08 -8.36 37.24
C ARG A 199 -12.97 -9.61 38.14
N ASP A 200 -11.82 -10.19 38.47
CA ASP A 200 -10.41 -9.77 38.47
C ASP A 200 -9.50 -11.02 38.64
N SER A 201 -8.21 -10.84 38.34
CA SER A 201 -7.01 -11.42 39.01
C SER A 201 -6.72 -12.93 39.07
N ASP A 202 -5.52 -13.26 38.54
CA ASP A 202 -4.41 -14.05 39.10
C ASP A 202 -4.65 -15.44 39.74
N LYS A 203 -3.89 -16.44 39.26
CA LYS A 203 -2.74 -17.07 39.98
C LYS A 203 -2.43 -18.49 39.45
N LYS A 204 -1.16 -18.71 39.08
CA LYS A 204 -0.48 -20.03 38.92
C LYS A 204 0.09 -20.47 40.29
N PRO A 205 0.19 -21.77 40.64
CA PRO A 205 1.44 -22.56 40.44
C PRO A 205 1.19 -24.07 40.18
N GLY A 206 1.99 -24.79 39.37
CA GLY A 206 3.11 -25.67 39.79
C GLY A 206 3.06 -26.95 38.92
N THR A 207 4.08 -27.31 38.11
CA THR A 207 5.31 -28.11 38.37
C THR A 207 5.07 -29.62 38.63
N ASP A 208 5.42 -30.49 37.66
CA ASP A 208 6.55 -31.46 37.71
C ASP A 208 6.37 -32.77 36.90
N GLY A 209 7.46 -33.23 36.27
CA GLY A 209 7.69 -34.61 35.76
C GLY A 209 7.89 -34.72 34.21
N LYS A 210 9.10 -34.65 33.62
CA LYS A 210 10.21 -35.65 33.53
C LYS A 210 9.82 -36.88 32.66
N SER A 211 10.54 -37.44 31.66
CA SER A 211 11.84 -37.25 30.96
C SER A 211 11.92 -38.25 29.78
N ASN A 212 12.98 -38.11 28.94
CA ASN A 212 13.59 -39.03 27.95
C ASN A 212 13.01 -38.98 26.53
N GLY A 213 13.81 -38.98 25.46
CA GLY A 213 15.26 -39.15 25.27
C GLY A 213 15.61 -38.82 23.81
N GLY A 214 16.88 -38.52 23.53
CA GLY A 214 17.30 -37.79 22.34
C GLY A 214 17.45 -38.56 21.03
N ALA A 215 17.62 -37.79 19.94
CA ALA A 215 18.53 -38.05 18.83
C ALA A 215 18.61 -36.79 17.93
N LYS A 216 19.82 -36.41 17.53
CA LYS A 216 20.16 -35.50 16.41
C LYS A 216 21.15 -36.28 15.52
N PRO A 217 21.46 -35.91 14.26
CA PRO A 217 20.82 -34.96 13.34
C PRO A 217 20.52 -35.58 11.95
N GLY A 218 19.36 -35.28 11.36
CA GLY A 218 19.09 -35.49 9.94
C GLY A 218 19.17 -34.16 9.19
N ALA A 219 20.22 -33.98 8.40
CA ALA A 219 20.32 -32.87 7.45
C ALA A 219 19.37 -33.14 6.28
N ASP A 220 18.34 -32.33 6.12
CA ASP A 220 17.60 -32.27 4.87
C ASP A 220 17.24 -30.84 4.48
N LYS A 221 17.36 -30.64 3.17
CA LYS A 221 17.63 -29.39 2.47
C LYS A 221 16.49 -28.38 2.65
N LYS A 222 16.84 -27.20 3.17
CA LYS A 222 16.06 -25.97 2.99
C LYS A 222 15.87 -25.73 1.48
N PRO A 223 14.64 -25.66 0.95
CA PRO A 223 14.44 -25.11 -0.38
C PRO A 223 14.90 -23.66 -0.33
N ALA A 224 15.98 -23.35 -1.03
CA ALA A 224 16.28 -21.98 -1.38
C ALA A 224 15.22 -21.54 -2.39
N ASP A 225 14.18 -20.86 -1.92
CA ASP A 225 13.28 -20.10 -2.77
C ASP A 225 14.07 -19.00 -3.47
N LYS A 226 14.77 -19.36 -4.55
CA LYS A 226 15.20 -18.41 -5.58
C LYS A 226 13.94 -17.94 -6.29
N LYS A 227 13.25 -16.98 -5.67
CA LYS A 227 12.10 -16.31 -6.28
C LYS A 227 12.65 -15.46 -7.42
N ASN A 228 12.73 -16.03 -8.62
CA ASN A 228 12.90 -15.23 -9.82
C ASN A 228 11.81 -14.15 -9.80
N PRO A 229 12.16 -12.86 -9.87
CA PRO A 229 11.17 -11.81 -9.87
C PRO A 229 10.25 -12.02 -11.07
N CYS A 230 8.94 -11.90 -10.85
CA CYS A 230 8.01 -12.16 -11.94
C CYS A 230 8.19 -11.12 -13.04
N SER A 231 8.53 -11.59 -14.24
CA SER A 231 8.73 -10.75 -15.44
C SER A 231 7.41 -10.24 -16.04
N LYS A 232 6.27 -10.75 -15.58
CA LYS A 232 4.95 -10.27 -16.03
C LYS A 232 4.74 -8.84 -15.53
N LYS A 233 4.46 -7.95 -16.48
CA LYS A 233 4.01 -6.58 -16.19
C LYS A 233 2.69 -6.64 -15.41
N LEU A 234 2.58 -5.78 -14.40
CA LEU A 234 1.42 -5.66 -13.53
C LEU A 234 1.04 -4.18 -13.45
N VAL A 235 -0.24 -3.89 -13.61
CA VAL A 235 -0.82 -2.61 -13.17
C VAL A 235 -1.46 -2.88 -11.81
N LEU A 236 -1.00 -2.15 -10.79
CA LEU A 236 -1.58 -2.18 -9.46
C LEU A 236 -2.29 -0.85 -9.24
N ASP A 237 -3.59 -0.91 -8.97
CA ASP A 237 -4.43 0.28 -8.86
C ASP A 237 -5.25 0.34 -7.56
N HIS A 238 -5.14 -0.68 -6.71
CA HIS A 238 -5.69 -0.71 -5.36
C HIS A 238 -4.99 -1.73 -4.46
N GLY A 239 -5.26 -1.63 -3.16
CA GLY A 239 -4.87 -2.60 -2.15
C GLY A 239 -3.56 -2.27 -1.45
N HIS A 240 -3.22 -3.13 -0.50
CA HIS A 240 -1.96 -3.09 0.25
C HIS A 240 -0.76 -3.18 -0.71
N SER A 241 0.18 -2.24 -0.60
CA SER A 241 1.41 -2.28 -1.39
C SER A 241 2.60 -1.74 -0.62
N ASP A 242 3.57 -2.60 -0.33
CA ASP A 242 4.88 -2.14 0.14
C ASP A 242 5.71 -1.79 -1.09
N VAL A 243 5.48 -0.58 -1.62
CA VAL A 243 6.10 -0.12 -2.87
C VAL A 243 7.61 -0.10 -2.75
N PHE A 244 8.17 0.19 -1.57
CA PHE A 244 9.60 0.04 -1.33
C PHE A 244 9.85 -1.17 -0.43
N ARG A 245 10.41 -2.25 -0.98
CA ARG A 245 10.78 -3.43 -0.21
C ARG A 245 12.29 -3.52 -0.09
N VAL A 246 12.85 -2.99 0.99
CA VAL A 246 14.29 -3.12 1.23
C VAL A 246 14.57 -4.48 1.84
N GLY A 247 15.46 -5.24 1.23
CA GLY A 247 15.76 -6.61 1.66
C GLY A 247 17.25 -6.94 1.60
N SER A 248 17.58 -8.12 2.07
CA SER A 248 18.92 -8.66 1.97
C SER A 248 19.16 -9.25 0.58
N ALA A 249 20.33 -9.05 -0.01
CA ALA A 249 20.74 -9.70 -1.26
C ALA A 249 21.74 -10.84 -1.00
N ASP A 250 22.14 -11.54 -2.06
CA ASP A 250 23.26 -12.48 -2.01
C ASP A 250 24.57 -11.79 -1.58
N ARG A 251 25.55 -12.57 -1.11
CA ARG A 251 26.89 -12.08 -0.73
C ARG A 251 26.86 -10.93 0.28
N ASN A 252 25.96 -11.01 1.28
CA ASN A 252 25.73 -9.98 2.30
C ASN A 252 25.32 -8.61 1.73
N GLY A 253 24.74 -8.57 0.53
CA GLY A 253 24.31 -7.33 -0.12
C GLY A 253 22.97 -6.79 0.37
N LEU A 254 22.56 -5.67 -0.19
CA LEU A 254 21.27 -5.00 0.02
C LEU A 254 20.50 -4.97 -1.29
N ASN A 255 19.19 -5.20 -1.25
CA ASN A 255 18.31 -5.11 -2.42
C ASN A 255 17.13 -4.17 -2.13
N LEU A 256 16.55 -3.63 -3.20
CA LEU A 256 15.30 -2.87 -3.20
C LEU A 256 14.26 -3.60 -4.07
#